data_AF-A0A538A5M7-F1
#
_entry.id   AF-A0A538A5M7-F1
#
_cell.length_a   1.000
_cell.length_b   1.000
_cell.length_c   1.000
_cell.angle_alpha   90.00
_cell.angle_beta   90.00
_cell.angle_gamma   90.00
#
_symmetry.space_group_name_H-M   'P 1'
#
loop_
_entity.id
_entity.type
_entity.pdbx_description
1 polymer ?
#
loop_
_entity_poly.entity_id
_entity_poly.type
_entity_poly.pdbx_seq_one_letter_code
_entity_poly.pdbx_strand_id
1 'polypeptide(L)'
;LTPTLVRGLDYYTRTTFEFMGEALGAQSSLCGGGRYDYLIEEIGGPPTPAVGFASGIERLVFSLTEQGAEGGSPEVEVFFAVEDDAARPEVLAALADLRRTGRAAETDYAGRSLKGQLTQAGRLNARITVIARSDGATVRRGGERDVEFGSLAEALESL
;
A
#
# COMPACT_ATOMS: atom_id res chain seq x y z
N LEU A 1 -28.39 1.46 -21.97
CA LEU A 1 -27.88 1.05 -23.31
C LEU A 1 -27.72 2.31 -24.13
N THR A 2 -26.55 2.50 -24.75
CA THR A 2 -26.23 3.67 -25.57
C THR A 2 -26.04 3.21 -27.02
N PRO A 3 -27.05 3.32 -27.90
CA PRO A 3 -27.00 2.77 -29.26
C PRO A 3 -25.92 3.39 -30.15
N THR A 4 -25.43 4.57 -29.79
CA THR A 4 -24.38 5.31 -30.48
C THR A 4 -22.98 4.99 -29.98
N LEU A 5 -22.82 4.12 -28.99
CA LEU A 5 -21.52 3.75 -28.46
C LEU A 5 -20.78 2.87 -29.46
N VAL A 6 -19.86 3.49 -30.19
CA VAL A 6 -18.88 2.83 -31.04
C VAL A 6 -17.48 3.05 -30.46
N ARG A 7 -16.62 2.04 -30.53
CA ARG A 7 -15.20 2.16 -30.17
C ARG A 7 -14.39 2.42 -31.44
N GLY A 8 -13.32 3.21 -31.33
CA GLY A 8 -12.49 3.61 -32.48
C GLY A 8 -11.56 2.52 -33.04
N LEU A 9 -11.83 1.24 -32.74
CA LEU A 9 -11.05 0.10 -33.18
C LEU A 9 -12.00 -0.86 -33.92
N ASP A 10 -11.61 -1.24 -35.12
CA ASP A 10 -12.40 -2.03 -36.08
C ASP A 10 -12.54 -3.50 -35.69
N TYR A 11 -11.68 -4.00 -34.79
CA TYR A 11 -11.68 -5.40 -34.36
C TYR A 11 -12.89 -5.82 -33.49
N TYR A 12 -13.73 -4.89 -33.02
CA TYR A 12 -14.89 -5.23 -32.20
C TYR A 12 -16.03 -5.79 -33.03
N THR A 13 -16.55 -6.96 -32.66
CA THR A 13 -17.53 -7.70 -33.47
C THR A 13 -18.95 -7.68 -32.90
N ARG A 14 -19.12 -7.43 -31.59
CA ARG A 14 -20.43 -7.40 -30.91
C ARG A 14 -20.48 -6.36 -29.79
N THR A 15 -20.61 -6.82 -28.55
CA THR A 15 -20.75 -5.97 -27.37
C THR A 15 -19.55 -5.05 -27.22
N THR A 16 -19.82 -3.77 -27.01
CA THR A 16 -18.87 -2.78 -26.51
C THR A 16 -19.40 -2.21 -25.20
N PHE A 17 -18.50 -1.82 -24.31
CA PHE A 17 -18.85 -1.19 -23.05
C PHE A 17 -17.80 -0.17 -22.63
N GLU A 18 -18.21 0.74 -21.76
CA GLU A 18 -17.38 1.79 -21.18
C GLU A 18 -17.87 2.08 -19.77
N PHE A 19 -16.93 2.18 -18.82
CA PHE A 19 -17.17 2.61 -17.46
C PHE A 19 -16.78 4.08 -17.34
N MET A 20 -17.72 4.89 -16.88
CA MET A 20 -17.57 6.33 -16.75
C MET A 20 -17.38 6.69 -15.27
N GLY A 21 -16.36 7.47 -14.97
CA GLY A 21 -16.14 8.10 -13.67
C GLY A 21 -16.94 9.40 -13.55
N GLU A 22 -17.40 9.71 -12.35
CA GLU A 22 -18.25 10.88 -12.07
C GLU A 22 -17.48 12.22 -12.18
N ALA A 23 -16.18 12.21 -11.96
CA ALA A 23 -15.39 13.43 -11.75
C ALA A 23 -14.77 14.06 -13.02
N LEU A 24 -14.76 13.35 -14.15
CA LEU A 24 -13.85 13.65 -15.27
C LEU A 24 -14.52 14.15 -16.57
N GLY A 25 -15.69 14.76 -16.54
CA GLY A 25 -16.28 15.47 -17.71
C GLY A 25 -16.11 14.72 -19.05
N ALA A 26 -15.49 15.34 -20.07
CA ALA A 26 -15.25 14.75 -21.40
C ALA A 26 -14.16 13.65 -21.46
N GLN A 27 -13.46 13.37 -20.35
CA GLN A 27 -12.44 12.32 -20.18
C GLN A 27 -12.88 11.28 -19.13
N SER A 28 -14.19 11.14 -18.91
CA SER A 28 -14.76 10.29 -17.87
C SER A 28 -14.59 8.79 -18.10
N SER A 29 -14.10 8.35 -19.25
CA SER A 29 -13.84 6.92 -19.48
C SER A 29 -12.69 6.41 -18.63
N LEU A 30 -13.04 5.61 -17.62
CA LEU A 30 -12.11 4.90 -16.72
C LEU A 30 -11.62 3.59 -17.34
N CYS A 31 -12.54 2.87 -17.98
CA CYS A 31 -12.28 1.55 -18.53
C CYS A 31 -13.18 1.34 -19.75
N GLY A 32 -12.67 0.68 -20.78
CA GLY A 32 -13.43 0.35 -21.97
C GLY A 32 -13.07 -1.03 -22.48
N GLY A 33 -14.04 -1.68 -23.12
CA GLY A 33 -13.84 -3.03 -23.61
C GLY A 33 -14.93 -3.47 -24.56
N GLY A 34 -14.84 -4.74 -24.95
CA GLY A 34 -15.81 -5.34 -25.85
C GLY A 34 -15.36 -6.70 -26.35
N ARG A 35 -16.22 -7.29 -27.19
CA ARG A 35 -16.04 -8.60 -27.80
C ARG A 35 -15.37 -8.48 -29.17
N TYR A 36 -14.35 -9.29 -29.41
CA TYR A 36 -13.53 -9.30 -30.61
C TYR A 36 -13.29 -10.75 -31.05
N ASP A 37 -14.14 -11.23 -31.96
CA ASP A 37 -14.15 -12.65 -32.31
C ASP A 37 -13.01 -13.07 -33.25
N TYR A 38 -12.53 -12.13 -34.06
CA TYR A 38 -11.60 -12.41 -35.16
C TYR A 38 -10.18 -11.89 -34.91
N LEU A 39 -9.98 -11.07 -33.88
CA LEU A 39 -8.68 -10.42 -33.63
C LEU A 39 -7.53 -11.42 -33.49
N ILE A 40 -7.75 -12.54 -32.79
CA ILE A 40 -6.70 -13.56 -32.58
C ILE A 40 -6.35 -14.25 -33.90
N GLU A 41 -7.33 -14.45 -34.79
CA GLU A 41 -7.13 -15.02 -36.12
C GLU A 41 -6.35 -14.05 -37.02
N GLU A 42 -6.72 -12.76 -37.00
CA GLU A 42 -6.05 -11.70 -37.77
C GLU A 42 -4.56 -11.54 -37.42
N ILE A 43 -4.17 -11.83 -36.18
CA ILE A 43 -2.77 -11.82 -35.73
C ILE A 43 -2.05 -13.17 -35.87
N GLY A 44 -2.64 -14.15 -36.59
CA GLY A 44 -2.01 -15.43 -36.91
C GLY A 44 -2.22 -16.55 -35.89
N GLY A 45 -3.11 -16.36 -34.92
CA GLY A 45 -3.56 -17.41 -34.00
C GLY A 45 -4.70 -18.25 -34.57
N PRO A 46 -5.14 -19.30 -33.85
CA PRO A 46 -6.34 -20.04 -34.23
C PRO A 46 -7.60 -19.18 -33.99
N PRO A 47 -8.73 -19.47 -34.69
CA PRO A 47 -10.01 -18.81 -34.45
C PRO A 47 -10.41 -18.89 -32.98
N THR A 48 -10.31 -17.76 -32.27
CA THR A 48 -10.46 -17.71 -30.81
C THR A 48 -11.30 -16.48 -30.45
N PRO A 49 -12.62 -16.65 -30.26
CA PRO A 49 -13.47 -15.56 -29.83
C PRO A 49 -13.13 -15.07 -28.43
N ALA A 50 -12.98 -13.76 -28.24
CA ALA A 50 -12.57 -13.19 -26.97
C ALA A 50 -13.37 -11.94 -26.58
N VAL A 51 -13.37 -11.63 -25.29
CA VAL A 51 -13.91 -10.41 -24.71
C VAL A 51 -12.92 -9.93 -23.66
N GLY A 52 -12.68 -8.62 -23.61
CA GLY A 52 -11.78 -8.05 -22.62
C GLY A 52 -11.96 -6.55 -22.51
N PHE A 53 -11.14 -5.96 -21.66
CA PHE A 53 -11.13 -4.53 -21.42
C PHE A 53 -9.70 -4.04 -21.20
N ALA A 54 -9.55 -2.73 -21.28
CA ALA A 54 -8.36 -2.03 -20.83
C ALA A 54 -8.79 -0.83 -19.98
N SER A 55 -7.92 -0.46 -19.05
CA SER A 55 -8.07 0.72 -18.21
C SER A 55 -6.71 1.37 -18.03
N GLY A 56 -6.69 2.70 -17.95
CA GLY A 56 -5.48 3.46 -17.62
C GLY A 56 -5.32 3.53 -16.11
N ILE A 57 -4.23 2.99 -15.57
CA ILE A 57 -3.96 2.98 -14.12
C ILE A 57 -3.93 4.41 -13.57
N GLU A 58 -3.32 5.34 -14.32
CA GLU A 58 -3.24 6.75 -13.95
C GLU A 58 -4.63 7.38 -13.78
N ARG A 59 -5.59 7.00 -14.64
CA ARG A 59 -6.98 7.49 -14.55
C ARG A 59 -7.71 6.91 -13.36
N LEU A 60 -7.49 5.64 -13.06
CA LEU A 60 -8.06 5.00 -11.88
C LEU A 60 -7.54 5.66 -10.60
N VAL A 61 -6.22 5.86 -10.50
CA VAL A 61 -5.59 6.53 -9.35
C VAL A 61 -6.09 7.97 -9.18
N PHE A 62 -6.20 8.72 -10.29
CA PHE A 62 -6.74 10.07 -10.25
C PHE A 62 -8.20 10.09 -9.77
N SER A 63 -9.04 9.21 -10.32
CA SER A 63 -10.45 9.10 -9.92
C SER A 63 -10.61 8.71 -8.44
N LEU A 64 -9.76 7.83 -7.92
CA LEU A 64 -9.73 7.49 -6.50
C LEU A 64 -9.34 8.70 -5.63
N THR A 65 -8.30 9.42 -6.04
CA THR A 65 -7.83 10.62 -5.33
C THR A 65 -8.89 11.71 -5.27
N GLU A 66 -9.63 11.97 -6.37
CA GLU A 66 -10.73 12.94 -6.39
C GLU A 66 -11.90 12.54 -5.48
N GLN A 67 -12.13 11.24 -5.30
CA GLN A 67 -13.15 10.71 -4.37
C GLN A 67 -12.69 10.73 -2.91
N GLY A 68 -11.50 11.28 -2.62
CA GLY A 68 -10.92 11.28 -1.29
C GLY A 68 -10.42 9.91 -0.84
N ALA A 69 -10.30 8.94 -1.75
CA ALA A 69 -9.63 7.68 -1.45
C ALA A 69 -8.13 7.96 -1.40
N GLU A 70 -7.60 8.10 -0.19
CA GLU A 70 -6.17 8.13 0.03
C GLU A 70 -5.63 6.71 -0.14
N GLY A 71 -4.56 6.55 -0.93
CA GLY A 71 -3.80 5.31 -0.91
C GLY A 71 -3.36 5.08 0.53
N GLY A 72 -3.68 3.90 1.09
CA GLY A 72 -3.23 3.55 2.42
C GLY A 72 -1.72 3.75 2.48
N SER A 73 -1.24 4.67 3.30
CA SER A 73 0.17 4.64 3.70
C SER A 73 0.39 3.26 4.29
N PRO A 74 1.48 2.54 3.96
CA PRO A 74 1.80 1.34 4.71
C PRO A 74 1.93 1.78 6.17
N GLU A 75 0.90 1.50 6.97
CA GLU A 75 0.89 1.84 8.38
C GLU A 75 1.98 0.99 9.00
N VAL A 76 3.10 1.64 9.34
CA VAL A 76 4.10 0.99 10.17
C VAL A 76 3.39 0.65 11.46
N GLU A 77 3.18 -0.63 11.70
CA GLU A 77 2.53 -1.09 12.90
C GLU A 77 3.45 -0.87 14.10
N VAL A 78 4.73 -1.22 13.96
CA VAL A 78 5.74 -1.10 15.02
C VAL A 78 6.99 -0.40 14.49
N PHE A 79 7.35 0.73 15.09
CA PHE A 79 8.62 1.39 14.85
C PHE A 79 9.56 1.22 16.04
N PHE A 80 10.75 0.67 15.82
CA PHE A 80 11.80 0.60 16.85
C PHE A 80 12.70 1.83 16.78
N ALA A 81 12.64 2.65 17.82
CA ALA A 81 13.65 3.66 18.11
C ALA A 81 14.71 3.06 19.04
N VAL A 82 15.98 3.19 18.69
CA VAL A 82 17.09 2.50 19.36
C VAL A 82 18.00 3.54 19.97
N GLU A 83 18.15 3.51 21.29
CA GLU A 83 19.15 4.33 22.00
C GLU A 83 20.57 3.80 21.75
N ASP A 84 21.57 4.66 21.94
CA ASP A 84 22.96 4.34 21.61
C ASP A 84 23.53 3.18 22.45
N ASP A 85 22.97 2.96 23.64
CA ASP A 85 23.35 1.89 24.58
C ASP A 85 22.60 0.56 24.31
N ALA A 86 21.56 0.56 23.47
CA ALA A 86 20.75 -0.61 23.23
C ALA A 86 21.46 -1.66 22.37
N ALA A 87 21.09 -2.93 22.58
CA ALA A 87 21.57 -4.05 21.77
C ALA A 87 20.92 -4.04 20.37
N ARG A 88 21.48 -3.26 19.44
CA ARG A 88 20.96 -3.14 18.06
C ARG A 88 20.75 -4.48 17.33
N PRO A 89 21.61 -5.52 17.48
CA PRO A 89 21.34 -6.84 16.91
C PRO A 89 20.05 -7.48 17.40
N GLU A 90 19.68 -7.30 18.68
CA GLU A 90 18.44 -7.84 19.25
C GLU A 90 17.21 -7.13 18.69
N VAL A 91 17.28 -5.81 18.53
CA VAL A 91 16.23 -5.03 17.86
C VAL A 91 16.03 -5.48 16.42
N LEU A 92 17.12 -5.71 15.68
CA LEU A 92 17.04 -6.18 14.29
C LEU A 92 16.48 -7.60 14.19
N ALA A 93 16.78 -8.47 15.17
CA ALA A 93 16.17 -9.80 15.26
C ALA A 93 14.66 -9.69 15.54
N ALA A 94 14.25 -8.89 16.52
CA ALA A 94 12.84 -8.64 16.83
C ALA A 94 12.07 -8.06 15.63
N LEU A 95 12.69 -7.12 14.92
CA LEU A 95 12.17 -6.54 13.68
C LEU A 95 11.93 -7.61 12.60
N ALA A 96 12.89 -8.51 12.41
CA ALA A 96 12.76 -9.62 11.46
C ALA A 96 11.65 -10.59 11.88
N ASP A 97 11.53 -10.87 13.17
CA ASP A 97 10.53 -11.78 13.73
C ASP A 97 9.11 -11.27 13.53
N LEU A 98 8.87 -9.97 13.80
CA LEU A 98 7.59 -9.32 13.52
C LEU A 98 7.25 -9.32 12.02
N ARG A 99 8.23 -9.06 11.15
CA ARG A 99 8.03 -9.10 9.69
C ARG A 99 7.66 -10.50 9.22
N ARG A 100 8.24 -11.56 9.80
CA ARG A 100 7.91 -12.97 9.47
C ARG A 100 6.47 -13.35 9.84
N THR A 101 5.84 -12.67 10.79
CA THR A 101 4.42 -12.88 11.13
C THR A 101 3.47 -12.02 10.30
N GLY A 102 4.00 -11.25 9.33
CA GLY A 102 3.22 -10.38 8.45
C GLY A 102 2.98 -8.98 9.01
N ARG A 103 3.58 -8.63 10.16
CA ARG A 103 3.45 -7.29 10.76
C ARG A 103 4.39 -6.29 10.10
N ALA A 104 3.88 -5.09 9.85
CA ALA A 104 4.67 -4.00 9.27
C ALA A 104 5.54 -3.36 10.35
N ALA A 105 6.79 -3.80 10.48
CA ALA A 105 7.73 -3.24 11.45
C ALA A 105 8.88 -2.48 10.77
N GLU A 106 9.38 -1.41 11.38
CA GLU A 106 10.49 -0.59 10.87
C GLU A 106 11.43 -0.05 11.95
N THR A 107 12.63 0.40 11.58
CA THR A 107 13.57 1.13 12.46
C THR A 107 14.34 2.21 11.68
N ASP A 108 15.20 2.96 12.36
CA ASP A 108 16.14 3.88 11.71
C ASP A 108 17.40 3.17 11.20
N TYR A 109 17.73 3.42 9.93
CA TYR A 109 18.98 2.98 9.30
C TYR A 109 19.95 4.13 9.03
N ALA A 110 19.55 5.38 9.25
CA ALA A 110 20.35 6.55 8.91
C ALA A 110 21.25 7.03 10.05
N GLY A 111 21.23 6.36 11.21
CA GLY A 111 22.02 6.75 12.39
C GLY A 111 21.53 8.06 13.01
N ARG A 112 20.20 8.29 13.00
CA ARG A 112 19.61 9.49 13.59
C ARG A 112 19.67 9.42 15.11
N SER A 113 19.76 10.59 15.75
CA SER A 113 19.52 10.70 17.19
C SER A 113 18.12 10.20 17.55
N LEU A 114 17.90 9.79 18.80
CA LEU A 114 16.60 9.29 19.28
C LEU A 114 15.44 10.23 18.90
N LYS A 115 15.61 11.54 19.08
CA LYS A 115 14.62 12.55 18.66
C LYS A 115 14.32 12.49 17.16
N GLY A 116 15.36 12.30 16.33
CA GLY A 116 15.21 12.14 14.88
C GLY A 116 14.50 10.84 14.50
N GLN A 117 14.77 9.74 15.20
CA GLN A 117 14.08 8.46 15.02
C GLN A 117 12.59 8.59 15.38
N LEU A 118 12.25 9.23 16.50
CA LEU A 118 10.87 9.50 16.90
C LEU A 118 10.14 10.42 15.90
N THR A 119 10.83 11.42 15.35
CA THR A 119 10.30 12.26 14.27
C THR A 119 9.99 11.43 13.02
N GLN A 120 10.86 10.49 12.68
CA GLN A 120 10.64 9.56 11.57
C GLN A 120 9.46 8.62 11.83
N ALA A 121 9.34 8.08 13.04
CA ALA A 121 8.20 7.24 13.44
C ALA A 121 6.88 7.98 13.24
N GLY A 122 6.80 9.25 13.66
CA GLY A 122 5.64 10.11 13.43
C GLY A 122 5.37 10.36 11.93
N ARG A 123 6.41 10.62 11.12
CA ARG A 123 6.26 10.80 9.67
C ARG A 123 5.76 9.54 8.96
N LEU A 124 6.11 8.36 9.49
CA LEU A 124 5.63 7.06 8.98
C LEU A 124 4.26 6.67 9.57
N ASN A 125 3.65 7.54 10.39
CA ASN A 125 2.42 7.28 11.12
C ASN A 125 2.46 5.93 11.86
N ALA A 126 3.57 5.66 12.55
CA ALA A 126 3.74 4.40 13.25
C ALA A 126 2.69 4.24 14.36
N ARG A 127 1.94 3.13 14.37
CA ARG A 127 0.89 2.87 15.38
C ARG A 127 1.48 2.67 16.77
N ILE A 128 2.60 1.94 16.83
CA ILE A 128 3.33 1.63 18.05
C ILE A 128 4.78 2.07 17.85
N THR A 129 5.35 2.75 18.84
CA THR A 129 6.79 3.03 18.90
C THR A 129 7.40 2.32 20.10
N VAL A 130 8.40 1.48 19.86
CA VAL A 130 9.19 0.81 20.90
C VAL A 130 10.54 1.53 21.00
N ILE A 131 10.82 2.12 22.16
CA ILE A 131 12.11 2.75 22.46
C ILE A 131 12.94 1.71 23.20
N ALA A 132 13.93 1.12 22.53
CA ALA A 132 14.82 0.11 23.11
C ALA A 132 16.05 0.76 23.75
N ARG A 133 16.42 0.24 24.93
CA ARG A 133 17.59 0.63 25.75
C ARG A 133 18.36 -0.61 26.17
N SER A 134 19.53 -0.42 26.80
CA SER A 134 20.32 -1.55 27.33
C SER A 134 19.60 -2.32 28.45
N ASP A 135 18.75 -1.65 29.21
CA ASP A 135 18.14 -2.16 30.45
C ASP A 135 16.62 -2.35 30.36
N GLY A 136 16.05 -2.21 29.16
CA GLY A 136 14.60 -2.27 29.00
C GLY A 136 14.08 -1.71 27.70
N ALA A 137 12.78 -1.45 27.69
CA ALA A 137 12.13 -0.76 26.58
C ALA A 137 10.92 0.06 27.07
N THR A 138 10.57 1.08 26.32
CA THR A 138 9.31 1.83 26.51
C THR A 138 8.43 1.66 25.29
N VAL A 139 7.18 1.25 25.48
CA VAL A 139 6.19 1.13 24.40
C VAL A 139 5.24 2.32 24.44
N ARG A 140 5.10 3.00 23.31
CA ARG A 140 4.20 4.14 23.11
C ARG A 140 3.11 3.76 22.11
N ARG A 141 1.85 3.94 22.49
CA ARG A 141 0.66 3.78 21.64
C ARG A 141 -0.09 5.11 21.63
N GLY A 142 -0.49 5.60 20.47
CA GLY A 142 -1.10 6.93 20.34
C GLY A 142 -2.30 7.12 21.27
N GLY A 143 -2.29 8.17 22.10
CA GLY A 143 -3.38 8.48 23.04
C GLY A 143 -3.36 7.67 24.35
N GLU A 144 -2.42 6.74 24.52
CA GLU A 144 -2.23 5.96 25.75
C GLU A 144 -1.03 6.49 26.55
N ARG A 145 -0.91 6.03 27.80
CA ARG A 145 0.27 6.28 28.62
C ARG A 145 1.41 5.37 28.18
N ASP A 146 2.62 5.90 28.16
CA ASP A 146 3.85 5.13 27.95
C ASP A 146 3.94 3.98 28.99
N VAL A 147 4.33 2.79 28.53
CA VAL A 147 4.55 1.61 29.38
C VAL A 147 6.03 1.23 29.33
N GLU A 148 6.64 1.09 30.49
CA GLU A 148 8.03 0.66 30.63
C GLU A 148 8.12 -0.83 30.93
N PHE A 149 9.11 -1.49 30.33
CA PHE A 149 9.42 -2.90 30.47
C PHE A 149 10.89 -3.07 30.87
N GLY A 150 11.18 -4.11 31.66
CA GLY A 150 12.54 -4.41 32.11
C GLY A 150 13.40 -5.09 31.05
N SER A 151 12.82 -5.44 29.90
CA SER A 151 13.56 -5.94 28.74
C SER A 151 12.83 -5.66 27.43
N LEU A 152 13.56 -5.75 26.32
CA LEU A 152 12.97 -5.73 24.99
C LEU A 152 12.01 -6.92 24.79
N ALA A 153 12.35 -8.11 25.29
CA ALA A 153 11.53 -9.31 25.15
C ALA A 153 10.14 -9.15 25.79
N GLU A 154 10.08 -8.64 27.01
CA GLU A 154 8.81 -8.33 27.70
C GLU A 154 7.96 -7.32 26.92
N ALA A 155 8.62 -6.30 26.33
CA ALA A 155 7.91 -5.33 25.51
C ALA A 155 7.31 -5.96 24.26
N LEU A 156 8.01 -6.89 23.60
CA LEU A 156 7.54 -7.62 22.41
C LEU A 156 6.34 -8.52 22.70
N GLU A 157 6.27 -9.14 23.88
CA GLU A 157 5.11 -9.94 24.30
C GLU A 157 3.83 -9.10 24.45
N SER A 158 3.98 -7.78 24.63
CA SER A 158 2.86 -6.84 24.72
C SER A 158 2.36 -6.30 23.37
N LEU A 159 3.05 -6.60 22.26
CA LEU A 159 2.77 -6.04 20.92
C LEU A 159 1.76 -6.85 20.13
#